data_AF-A0A9D3XHF6-F1
#
_entry.id   AF-A0A9D3XHF6-F1
#
_cell.length_a   1.000
_cell.length_b   1.000
_cell.length_c   1.000
_cell.angle_alpha   90.00
_cell.angle_beta   90.00
_cell.angle_gamma   90.00
#
_symmetry.space_group_name_H-M   'P 1'
#
loop_
_entity.id
_entity.type
_entity.pdbx_description
1 polymer ?
#
loop_
_entity_poly.entity_id
_entity_poly.type
_entity_poly.pdbx_seq_one_letter_code
_entity_poly.pdbx_strand_id
1 'polypeptide(L)'
;MPRQPAHYQYLHEHGIQHLVLLTEHSTPYHDTCPGIKHHHLCIQDFCALSLEQIKHFLQIVEDASTKGEAVVVHCMLGFGREPCWPVTL
;
A
#
# COMPACT_ATOMS: atom_id res chain seq x y z
N MET A 1 4.05 -8.63 -5.27
CA MET A 1 2.94 -7.87 -5.86
C MET A 1 1.70 -8.75 -5.94
N PRO A 2 0.57 -8.36 -5.32
CA PRO A 2 -0.68 -9.12 -5.46
C PRO A 2 -1.13 -9.07 -6.92
N ARG A 3 -1.32 -10.26 -7.52
CA ARG A 3 -1.70 -10.43 -8.93
C ARG A 3 -2.94 -11.30 -9.13
N GLN A 4 -3.62 -11.63 -8.03
CA GLN A 4 -4.79 -12.50 -8.02
C GLN A 4 -5.77 -11.99 -6.95
N PRO A 5 -7.09 -12.13 -7.17
CA PRO A 5 -8.12 -11.70 -6.21
C PRO A 5 -7.93 -12.29 -4.80
N ALA A 6 -7.52 -13.55 -4.73
CA ALA A 6 -7.27 -14.26 -3.47
C ALA A 6 -6.22 -13.57 -2.59
N HIS A 7 -5.25 -12.87 -3.18
CA HIS A 7 -4.26 -12.12 -2.39
C HIS A 7 -4.89 -10.93 -1.67
N TYR A 8 -5.83 -10.23 -2.31
CA TYR A 8 -6.53 -9.11 -1.68
C TYR A 8 -7.49 -9.58 -0.59
N GLN A 9 -8.19 -10.70 -0.84
CA GLN A 9 -9.01 -11.33 0.19
C GLN A 9 -8.17 -11.76 1.40
N TYR A 10 -7.00 -12.36 1.18
CA TYR A 10 -6.09 -12.71 2.28
C TYR A 10 -5.67 -11.48 3.10
N LEU A 11 -5.29 -10.37 2.45
CA LEU A 11 -4.91 -9.15 3.15
C LEU A 11 -6.09 -8.61 3.99
N HIS A 12 -7.30 -8.61 3.43
CA HIS A 12 -8.50 -8.16 4.11
C HIS A 12 -8.86 -9.04 5.32
N GLU A 13 -8.79 -10.37 5.17
CA GLU A 13 -9.02 -11.33 6.26
C GLU A 13 -7.99 -11.18 7.39
N HIS A 14 -6.78 -10.69 7.07
CA HIS A 14 -5.74 -10.34 8.03
C HIS A 14 -5.88 -8.91 8.61
N GLY A 15 -7.01 -8.23 8.36
CA GLY A 15 -7.34 -6.93 8.95
C GLY A 15 -6.76 -5.71 8.20
N ILE A 16 -6.14 -5.93 7.04
CA ILE A 16 -5.55 -4.87 6.24
C ILE A 16 -6.65 -4.18 5.44
N GLN A 17 -6.74 -2.87 5.61
CA GLN A 17 -7.80 -2.04 5.02
C GLN A 17 -7.22 -1.01 4.04
N HIS A 18 -5.92 -0.73 4.11
CA HIS A 18 -5.25 0.18 3.20
C HIS A 18 -4.04 -0.48 2.54
N LEU A 19 -3.97 -0.37 1.22
CA LEU A 19 -2.83 -0.81 0.43
C LEU A 19 -2.21 0.36 -0.31
N VAL A 20 -0.99 0.74 0.07
CA VAL A 20 -0.20 1.78 -0.58
C VAL A 20 0.73 1.14 -1.61
N LEU A 21 0.54 1.51 -2.88
CA LEU A 21 1.35 1.05 -4.01
C LEU A 21 2.32 2.16 -4.41
N LEU A 22 3.62 1.88 -4.33
CA LEU A 22 4.70 2.81 -4.68
C LEU A 22 5.23 2.62 -6.13
N THR A 23 4.44 1.99 -7.00
CA THR A 23 4.86 1.59 -8.35
C THR A 23 4.35 2.56 -9.41
N GLU A 24 4.90 2.57 -10.62
CA GLU A 24 4.37 3.42 -11.71
C GLU A 24 3.02 2.92 -12.23
N HIS A 25 2.79 1.60 -12.17
CA HIS A 25 1.57 0.97 -12.66
C HIS A 25 0.69 0.47 -11.51
N SER A 26 -0.63 0.58 -11.68
CA SER A 26 -1.60 -0.01 -10.77
C SER A 26 -1.58 -1.54 -10.87
N THR A 27 -1.85 -2.22 -9.75
CA THR A 27 -1.92 -3.69 -9.74
C THR A 27 -3.19 -4.20 -10.43
N PRO A 28 -3.12 -5.33 -11.16
CA PRO A 28 -4.31 -5.96 -11.72
C PRO A 28 -5.23 -6.45 -10.60
N TYR A 29 -6.55 -6.41 -10.84
CA TYR A 29 -7.59 -6.88 -9.91
C TYR A 29 -7.75 -6.08 -8.61
N HIS A 30 -7.33 -4.81 -8.56
CA HIS A 30 -7.51 -3.96 -7.37
C HIS A 30 -9.00 -3.79 -6.98
N ASP A 31 -9.92 -3.69 -7.94
CA ASP A 31 -11.36 -3.61 -7.66
C ASP A 31 -12.01 -4.90 -7.12
N THR A 32 -11.28 -6.01 -7.04
CA THR A 32 -11.88 -7.30 -6.64
C THR A 32 -12.15 -7.41 -5.14
N CYS A 33 -11.62 -6.50 -4.33
CA CYS A 33 -11.85 -6.46 -2.90
C CYS A 33 -12.14 -5.02 -2.43
N PRO A 34 -13.41 -4.59 -2.41
CA PRO A 34 -13.78 -3.22 -2.01
C PRO A 34 -13.48 -2.90 -0.53
N GLY A 35 -13.20 -3.92 0.28
CA GLY A 35 -12.77 -3.75 1.67
C GLY A 35 -11.34 -3.21 1.82
N ILE A 36 -10.57 -3.16 0.74
CA ILE A 36 -9.22 -2.57 0.73
C ILE A 36 -9.24 -1.27 -0.08
N LYS A 37 -8.83 -0.18 0.56
CA LYS A 37 -8.59 1.11 -0.10
C LYS A 37 -7.20 1.13 -0.71
N HIS A 38 -7.14 1.33 -2.02
CA HIS A 38 -5.90 1.41 -2.77
C HIS A 38 -5.41 2.86 -2.87
N HIS A 39 -4.17 3.09 -2.44
CA HIS A 39 -3.50 4.38 -2.54
C HIS A 39 -2.31 4.25 -3.47
N HIS A 40 -2.36 4.90 -4.63
CA HIS A 40 -1.31 4.78 -5.63
C HIS A 40 -0.41 6.02 -5.60
N LEU A 41 0.83 5.84 -5.14
CA LEU A 41 1.88 6.86 -5.18
C LEU A 41 2.82 6.49 -6.32
N CYS A 42 2.64 7.13 -7.48
CA CYS A 42 3.47 6.90 -8.66
C CYS A 42 4.90 7.40 -8.40
N ILE A 43 5.83 6.49 -8.19
CA ILE A 43 7.25 6.79 -7.99
C ILE A 43 7.99 6.05 -9.08
N GLN A 44 8.80 6.80 -9.83
CA GLN A 44 9.68 6.23 -10.83
C GLN A 44 10.69 5.29 -10.16
N ASP A 45 10.91 4.12 -10.73
CA ASP A 45 11.90 3.18 -10.21
C ASP A 45 13.28 3.85 -10.09
N PHE A 46 13.98 3.55 -8.99
CA PHE A 46 15.26 4.17 -8.58
C PHE A 46 15.19 5.66 -8.23
N CYS A 47 13.99 6.23 -8.08
CA CYS A 47 13.82 7.60 -7.60
C CYS A 47 13.43 7.64 -6.11
N ALA A 48 13.83 8.71 -5.43
CA ALA A 48 13.32 9.02 -4.10
C ALA A 48 11.89 9.57 -4.19
N LEU A 49 11.07 9.33 -3.16
CA LEU A 49 9.79 10.02 -3.05
C LEU A 49 10.03 11.52 -2.93
N SER A 50 9.21 12.32 -3.60
CA SER A 50 9.20 13.76 -3.38
C SER A 50 8.69 14.08 -1.97
N LEU A 51 9.04 15.24 -1.43
CA LEU A 51 8.52 15.73 -0.14
C LEU A 51 6.99 15.74 -0.10
N GLU A 52 6.34 16.03 -1.22
CA GLU A 52 4.87 16.03 -1.33
C GLU A 52 4.30 14.62 -1.25
N GLN A 53 4.95 13.64 -1.89
CA GLN A 53 4.55 12.23 -1.81
C GLN A 53 4.76 11.66 -0.40
N ILE A 54 5.83 12.05 0.28
CA ILE A 54 6.07 11.67 1.68
C ILE A 54 4.97 12.24 2.58
N LYS A 55 4.63 13.52 2.42
CA LYS A 55 3.54 14.14 3.19
C LYS A 55 2.21 13.44 2.94
N HIS A 56 1.89 13.14 1.68
CA HIS A 56 0.66 12.43 1.34
C HIS A 56 0.63 11.02 1.92
N PHE A 57 1.75 10.30 1.88
CA PHE A 57 1.89 8.99 2.52
C PHE A 57 1.65 9.07 4.04
N LEU A 58 2.26 10.05 4.71
CA LEU A 58 2.06 10.27 6.14
C LEU A 58 0.60 10.57 6.47
N GLN A 59 -0.08 11.40 5.68
CA GLN A 59 -1.51 11.68 5.85
C GLN A 59 -2.35 10.40 5.76
N ILE A 60 -2.09 9.53 4.78
CA ILE A 60 -2.79 8.25 4.64
C ILE A 60 -2.61 7.38 5.88
N VAL A 61 -1.38 7.30 6.41
CA VAL A 61 -1.07 6.49 7.59
C VAL A 61 -1.70 7.10 8.84
N GLU A 62 -1.67 8.41 9.01
CA GLU A 62 -2.31 9.11 10.13
C GLU A 62 -3.84 8.94 10.08
N ASP A 63 -4.46 9.12 8.91
CA ASP A 63 -5.90 8.91 8.72
C ASP A 63 -6.34 7.46 9.00
N ALA A 64 -5.51 6.48 8.64
CA ALA A 64 -5.79 5.08 8.94
C ALA A 64 -5.57 4.77 10.42
N SER A 65 -4.48 5.29 11.00
CA SER A 65 -4.14 5.10 12.42
C SER A 65 -5.21 5.69 13.34
N THR A 66 -5.74 6.88 13.03
CA THR A 66 -6.85 7.49 13.79
C THR A 66 -8.14 6.67 13.75
N LYS A 67 -8.32 5.83 12.73
CA LYS A 67 -9.46 4.92 12.56
C LYS A 67 -9.17 3.50 13.05
N GLY A 68 -7.94 3.21 13.48
CA GLY A 68 -7.50 1.85 13.82
C GLY A 68 -7.44 0.92 12.59
N GLU A 69 -7.33 1.47 11.39
CA GLU A 69 -7.25 0.72 10.13
C GLU A 69 -5.78 0.35 9.85
N ALA A 70 -5.50 -0.92 9.51
CA ALA A 70 -4.14 -1.36 9.20
C ALA A 70 -3.73 -1.00 7.76
N VAL A 71 -2.49 -0.52 7.61
CA VAL A 71 -1.91 -0.07 6.34
C VAL A 71 -0.76 -0.98 5.93
N VAL A 72 -0.75 -1.42 4.68
CA VAL A 72 0.37 -2.14 4.06
C VAL A 72 0.94 -1.32 2.91
N VAL A 73 2.27 -1.31 2.82
CA VAL A 73 3.01 -0.62 1.76
C VAL A 73 3.72 -1.65 0.90
N HIS A 74 3.63 -1.51 -0.43
CA HIS A 74 4.28 -2.40 -1.38
C HIS A 74 5.04 -1.61 -2.46
N CYS A 75 6.28 -2.04 -2.75
CA CYS A 75 7.10 -1.55 -3.86
C CYS A 75 7.42 -2.69 -4.85
N MET A 76 7.86 -2.35 -6.07
CA MET A 76 8.08 -3.30 -7.18
C MET A 76 9.08 -4.42 -6.83
N LEU A 77 10.11 -4.12 -6.06
CA LEU A 77 11.25 -5.03 -5.86
C LEU A 77 11.31 -5.71 -4.49
N GLY A 78 10.63 -5.20 -3.45
CA GLY A 78 10.79 -5.75 -2.08
C GLY A 78 12.24 -5.78 -1.55
N PHE A 79 13.18 -5.16 -2.26
CA PHE A 79 14.63 -5.23 -2.00
C PHE A 79 15.28 -3.84 -1.76
N GLY A 80 14.57 -2.74 -2.01
CA GLY A 80 15.14 -1.39 -1.87
C GLY A 80 14.71 -0.60 -0.63
N ARG A 81 13.63 -1.00 0.04
CA ARG A 81 13.06 -0.27 1.18
C ARG A 81 12.35 -1.24 2.12
N GLU A 82 13.12 -2.07 2.82
CA GLU A 82 12.73 -2.95 3.95
C GLU A 82 11.55 -3.94 3.69
N PRO A 83 11.56 -5.13 4.33
CA PRO A 83 10.65 -6.22 3.99
C PRO A 83 9.18 -5.84 4.23
N CYS A 84 8.28 -6.56 3.56
CA CYS A 84 6.82 -6.55 3.76
C CYS A 84 6.44 -6.80 5.23
N TRP A 85 6.65 -5.83 6.10
CA TRP A 85 6.19 -5.84 7.47
C TRP A 85 4.84 -5.10 7.51
N PRO A 86 3.81 -5.68 8.13
CA PRO A 86 2.62 -4.90 8.46
C PRO A 86 3.06 -3.74 9.36
N VAL A 87 2.96 -2.51 8.87
CA VAL A 87 3.12 -1.33 9.73
C VAL A 87 1.83 -1.19 10.52
N THR A 88 1.77 -1.91 11.63
CA THR A 88 0.78 -1.67 12.67
C THR A 88 1.39 -0.63 13.60
N LEU A 89 0.92 0.62 13.51
CA LEU A 89 1.16 1.65 14.54
C LEU A 89 0.16 1.44 15.68
#